data_AF-A0A932AP13-F1
#
_entry.id   AF-A0A932AP13-F1
#
_cell.length_a   1.000
_cell.length_b   1.000
_cell.length_c   1.000
_cell.angle_alpha   90.00
_cell.angle_beta   90.00
_cell.angle_gamma   90.00
#
_symmetry.space_group_name_H-M   'P 1'
#
loop_
_entity.id
_entity.type
_entity.pdbx_description
1 polymer ?
#
loop_
_entity_poly.entity_id
_entity_poly.type
_entity_poly.pdbx_seq_one_letter_code
_entity_poly.pdbx_strand_id
1 'polypeptide(L)'
;MATRNPALRRALREVGERQPAWSAPNRAPGSEPAGWATPRSDGAATAPGFPPPPGATSSWPPAAPPGLPQAPDTVSPWPPVGPPGALTAEPTMRVGGVVTASGVLLVILAAAGLFGWSSVKITTAVDTLGRTVVTDQQVPGWLIPSVLAGFALALVTIFVPKAARFTAPLYAAAEGLFLGAISHLFDVAYDGIVVQAVGLTVAVFAVMLVLYATRVIRPTRRFVIGVFAATAAVAVVYLLSMVARLFGANVPLLNDTGPLGIGLSLVIVTIAALNLIVDFLTIETLVQERAPRYYEWYGAFSLLVTIVWLYLEILRLLAKLRSR
;
A
#
# COMPACT_ATOMS: atom_id res chain seq x y z
N MET A 1 -1.48 42.03 10.05
CA MET A 1 -2.38 42.71 11.01
C MET A 1 -3.06 41.67 11.89
N ALA A 2 -2.35 41.16 12.90
CA ALA A 2 -2.90 40.23 13.86
C ALA A 2 -2.79 40.82 15.27
N THR A 3 -3.86 40.65 16.04
CA THR A 3 -3.95 40.77 17.50
C THR A 3 -4.29 42.13 18.10
N ARG A 4 -5.59 42.35 18.32
CA ARG A 4 -6.10 43.31 19.33
C ARG A 4 -7.22 42.73 20.21
N ASN A 5 -7.35 41.40 20.29
CA ASN A 5 -8.36 40.79 21.17
C ASN A 5 -7.73 40.32 22.50
N PRO A 6 -7.98 41.02 23.63
CA PRO A 6 -7.45 40.66 24.94
C PRO A 6 -8.07 39.37 25.51
N ALA A 7 -9.26 38.97 25.07
CA ALA A 7 -9.90 37.74 25.50
C ALA A 7 -9.15 36.50 24.97
N LEU A 8 -8.67 36.55 23.73
CA LEU A 8 -7.88 35.47 23.13
C LEU A 8 -6.53 35.27 23.86
N ARG A 9 -5.94 36.35 24.39
CA ARG A 9 -4.70 36.26 25.20
C ARG A 9 -4.94 35.63 26.57
N ARG A 10 -6.14 35.80 27.16
CA ARG A 10 -6.49 35.15 28.43
C ARG A 10 -6.76 33.66 28.21
N ALA A 11 -7.54 33.31 27.18
CA ALA A 11 -7.80 31.93 26.81
C ALA A 11 -6.52 31.15 26.45
N LEU A 12 -5.57 31.77 25.74
CA LEU A 12 -4.28 31.12 25.43
C LEU A 12 -3.35 30.99 26.64
N ARG A 13 -3.46 31.86 27.66
CA ARG A 13 -2.73 31.68 28.93
C ARG A 13 -3.32 30.55 29.76
N GLU A 14 -4.65 30.47 29.86
CA GLU A 14 -5.34 29.40 30.58
C GLU A 14 -5.14 28.02 29.95
N VAL A 15 -5.01 27.95 28.61
CA VAL A 15 -4.69 26.71 27.89
C VAL A 15 -3.20 26.36 27.99
N GLY A 16 -2.31 27.35 28.10
CA GLY A 16 -0.87 27.13 28.33
C GLY A 16 -0.56 26.59 29.73
N GLU A 17 -1.39 26.90 30.73
CA GLU A 17 -1.21 26.48 32.13
C GLU A 17 -1.79 25.09 32.43
N ARG A 18 -2.61 24.51 31.54
CA ARG A 18 -3.20 23.17 31.71
C ARG A 18 -2.55 22.10 30.84
N GLN A 19 -1.23 22.08 30.78
CA GLN A 19 -0.55 20.83 30.45
C GLN A 19 -0.67 19.89 31.66
N PRO A 20 -1.13 18.63 31.49
CA PRO A 20 -0.95 17.65 32.55
C PRO A 20 0.57 17.49 32.74
N ALA A 21 1.05 17.91 33.90
CA ALA A 21 2.40 17.60 34.34
C ALA A 21 2.55 16.09 34.30
N TRP A 22 3.25 15.57 33.30
CA TRP A 22 3.82 14.25 33.41
C TRP A 22 4.87 14.36 34.50
N SER A 23 4.51 13.88 35.68
CA SER A 23 5.41 13.78 36.82
C SER A 23 6.55 12.86 36.43
N ALA A 24 7.71 13.45 36.15
CA ALA A 24 8.96 12.72 36.21
C ALA A 24 9.06 12.08 37.61
N PRO A 25 9.45 10.80 37.73
CA PRO A 25 9.70 10.22 39.04
C PRO A 25 10.77 11.06 39.75
N ASN A 26 10.46 11.45 40.98
CA ASN A 26 11.35 12.18 41.88
C ASN A 26 12.77 11.61 41.82
N ARG A 27 13.72 12.34 41.23
CA ARG A 27 15.14 12.01 41.33
C ARG A 27 15.70 12.66 42.60
N ALA A 28 16.17 11.83 43.52
CA ALA A 28 17.01 12.28 44.62
C ALA A 28 18.30 12.91 44.04
N PRO A 29 18.90 13.92 44.71
CA PRO A 29 20.14 14.53 44.26
C PRO A 29 21.26 13.47 44.29
N GLY A 30 21.83 13.14 43.13
CA GLY A 30 22.96 12.19 43.03
C GLY A 30 22.96 11.19 41.86
N SER A 31 22.03 11.27 40.90
CA SER A 31 22.03 10.36 39.73
C SER A 31 22.47 11.07 38.44
N GLU A 32 23.75 10.90 38.10
CA GLU A 32 24.27 11.20 36.76
C GLU A 32 23.65 10.27 35.70
N PRO A 33 23.48 10.74 34.44
CA PRO A 33 23.01 9.88 33.37
C PRO A 33 24.10 8.87 33.00
N ALA A 34 23.78 7.58 33.10
CA ALA A 34 24.65 6.51 32.63
C ALA A 34 24.88 6.67 31.12
N GLY A 35 26.03 7.26 30.78
CA GLY A 35 26.62 7.14 29.46
C GLY A 35 26.81 5.67 29.13
N TRP A 36 26.77 5.37 27.83
CA TRP A 36 27.11 4.08 27.23
C TRP A 36 28.54 3.70 27.61
N ALA A 37 28.73 3.15 28.81
CA ALA A 37 30.01 2.59 29.23
C ALA A 37 30.16 1.20 28.59
N THR A 38 31.22 1.04 27.82
CA THR A 38 31.75 -0.25 27.36
C THR A 38 31.84 -1.23 28.54
N PRO A 39 31.58 -2.54 28.37
CA PRO A 39 31.57 -3.47 29.49
C PRO A 39 32.96 -3.57 30.11
N ARG A 40 33.11 -3.03 31.32
CA ARG A 40 34.22 -3.35 32.22
C ARG A 40 33.80 -4.57 33.02
N SER A 41 34.67 -5.56 33.05
CA SER A 41 34.49 -6.90 33.62
C SER A 41 34.56 -6.92 35.14
N ASP A 42 33.70 -6.19 35.84
CA ASP A 42 33.70 -6.19 37.31
C ASP A 42 32.25 -6.20 37.86
N GLY A 43 31.87 -7.30 38.53
CA GLY A 43 30.79 -7.33 39.52
C GLY A 43 29.37 -7.62 39.02
N ALA A 44 28.91 -8.86 39.22
CA ALA A 44 27.54 -9.28 38.97
C ALA A 44 26.55 -8.63 39.95
N ALA A 45 25.69 -7.74 39.45
CA ALA A 45 24.47 -7.33 40.13
C ALA A 45 23.33 -8.30 39.76
N THR A 46 22.92 -9.12 40.71
CA THR A 46 21.82 -10.08 40.62
C THR A 46 20.46 -9.39 40.45
N ALA A 47 19.68 -9.80 39.44
CA ALA A 47 18.27 -9.46 39.32
C ALA A 47 17.42 -10.15 40.41
N PRO A 48 16.36 -9.52 40.94
CA PRO A 48 15.54 -10.10 42.00
C PRO A 48 14.57 -11.14 41.42
N GLY A 49 14.69 -12.41 41.82
CA GLY A 49 13.68 -13.41 41.45
C GLY A 49 13.98 -14.88 41.72
N PHE A 50 15.20 -15.28 42.10
CA PHE A 50 15.47 -16.69 42.41
C PHE A 50 16.53 -16.80 43.52
N PRO A 51 16.25 -17.46 44.66
CA PRO A 51 17.28 -17.72 45.67
C PRO A 51 18.26 -18.80 45.14
N PRO A 52 19.58 -18.60 45.29
CA PRO A 52 20.55 -19.63 44.94
C PRO A 52 20.46 -20.82 45.92
N PRO A 53 20.84 -22.04 45.48
CA PRO A 53 20.86 -23.21 46.36
C PRO A 53 21.88 -23.03 47.51
N PRO A 54 21.70 -23.71 48.65
CA PRO A 54 22.48 -23.45 49.85
C PRO A 54 23.95 -23.82 49.64
N GLY A 55 24.85 -22.83 49.76
CA GLY A 55 26.31 -23.03 49.75
C GLY A 55 27.08 -22.35 48.60
N ALA A 56 26.43 -21.63 47.69
CA ALA A 56 27.14 -20.96 46.59
C ALA A 56 27.80 -19.63 47.03
N THR A 57 29.14 -19.59 47.04
CA THR A 57 29.91 -18.34 46.99
C THR A 57 29.99 -17.81 45.55
N SER A 58 30.24 -16.51 45.40
CA SER A 58 30.03 -15.66 44.21
C SER A 58 30.89 -15.93 42.97
N SER A 59 31.41 -17.14 42.78
CA SER A 59 32.21 -17.49 41.60
C SER A 59 31.77 -18.84 41.05
N TRP A 60 30.70 -18.80 40.24
CA TRP A 60 30.29 -19.94 39.43
C TRP A 60 30.60 -19.66 37.95
N PRO A 61 31.28 -20.56 37.23
CA PRO A 61 31.86 -21.83 37.70
C PRO A 61 33.15 -21.62 38.52
N PRO A 62 33.52 -22.55 39.42
CA PRO A 62 34.78 -22.45 40.18
C PRO A 62 36.00 -22.61 39.27
N ALA A 63 37.05 -21.84 39.55
CA ALA A 63 38.34 -21.99 38.88
C ALA A 63 38.97 -23.34 39.21
N ALA A 64 39.48 -24.05 38.20
CA ALA A 64 40.11 -25.36 38.37
C ALA A 64 41.42 -25.27 39.20
N PRO A 65 41.76 -26.28 40.02
CA PRO A 65 43.02 -26.31 40.77
C PRO A 65 44.25 -26.27 39.84
N PRO A 66 45.35 -25.58 40.21
CA PRO A 66 46.56 -25.54 39.38
C PRO A 66 47.23 -26.92 39.36
N GLY A 67 47.43 -27.49 38.16
CA GLY A 67 48.28 -28.68 37.96
C GLY A 67 47.67 -29.86 37.21
N LEU A 68 46.43 -29.77 36.71
CA LEU A 68 45.87 -30.81 35.84
C LEU A 68 45.94 -30.41 34.36
N PRO A 69 46.13 -31.36 33.42
CA PRO A 69 46.07 -31.08 31.99
C PRO A 69 44.72 -30.43 31.65
N GLN A 70 44.74 -29.30 30.93
CA GLN A 70 43.51 -28.70 30.42
C GLN A 70 42.81 -29.70 29.49
N ALA A 71 41.53 -29.95 29.74
CA ALA A 71 40.74 -30.83 28.89
C ALA A 71 40.68 -30.25 27.46
N PRO A 72 40.71 -31.10 26.41
CA PRO A 72 40.64 -30.62 25.03
C PRO A 72 39.32 -29.89 24.83
N ASP A 73 39.38 -28.79 24.08
CA ASP A 73 38.31 -27.86 23.71
C ASP A 73 36.96 -28.57 23.46
N THR A 74 36.22 -28.89 24.53
CA THR A 74 34.91 -29.49 24.39
C THR A 74 33.95 -28.38 24.03
N VAL A 75 33.43 -28.49 22.81
CA VAL A 75 32.21 -27.84 22.35
C VAL A 75 31.19 -27.90 23.50
N SER A 76 30.86 -26.74 24.05
CA SER A 76 29.83 -26.63 25.06
C SER A 76 28.55 -27.30 24.55
N PRO A 77 27.89 -28.20 25.31
CA PRO A 77 26.74 -28.97 24.85
C PRO A 77 25.47 -28.12 24.63
N TRP A 78 25.55 -26.81 24.88
CA TRP A 78 24.46 -25.86 24.74
C TRP A 78 24.70 -24.96 23.52
N PRO A 79 23.69 -24.75 22.66
CA PRO A 79 23.81 -23.84 21.53
C PRO A 79 24.13 -22.42 22.01
N PRO A 80 24.85 -21.61 21.21
CA PRO A 80 25.18 -20.23 21.58
C PRO A 80 23.90 -19.46 21.91
N VAL A 81 23.74 -19.08 23.17
CA VAL A 81 22.58 -18.35 23.66
C VAL A 81 22.69 -16.90 23.18
N GLY A 82 22.08 -16.61 22.03
CA GLY A 82 21.80 -15.23 21.61
C GLY A 82 20.81 -14.56 22.57
N PRO A 83 20.70 -13.21 22.56
CA PRO A 83 19.78 -12.49 23.44
C PRO A 83 18.36 -13.06 23.36
N PRO A 84 17.62 -13.19 24.49
CA PRO A 84 16.27 -13.74 24.50
C PRO A 84 15.36 -12.95 23.54
N GLY A 85 14.97 -13.57 22.42
CA GLY A 85 14.15 -12.96 21.36
C GLY A 85 14.74 -13.00 19.95
N ALA A 86 16.02 -13.36 19.78
CA ALA A 86 16.64 -13.45 18.46
C ALA A 86 16.07 -14.56 17.55
N LEU A 87 15.39 -15.56 18.13
CA LEU A 87 14.85 -16.72 17.41
C LEU A 87 13.41 -16.53 16.90
N THR A 88 12.75 -15.41 17.23
CA THR A 88 11.33 -15.14 16.89
C THR A 88 11.10 -13.77 16.24
N ALA A 89 12.15 -13.11 15.76
CA ALA A 89 11.97 -11.87 15.00
C ALA A 89 11.23 -12.20 13.69
N GLU A 90 9.93 -11.94 13.64
CA GLU A 90 9.17 -12.04 12.40
C GLU A 90 9.91 -11.21 11.33
N PRO A 91 10.12 -11.77 10.12
CA PRO A 91 10.81 -11.02 9.09
C PRO A 91 10.09 -9.68 8.84
N THR A 92 10.86 -8.61 8.74
CA THR A 92 10.34 -7.26 8.49
C THR A 92 10.18 -7.04 6.99
N MET A 93 9.20 -6.20 6.64
CA MET A 93 8.88 -5.80 5.27
C MET A 93 10.08 -5.12 4.59
N ARG A 94 10.30 -5.44 3.32
CA ARG A 94 11.32 -4.82 2.48
C ARG A 94 10.71 -4.24 1.21
N VAL A 95 11.29 -3.16 0.70
CA VAL A 95 10.91 -2.58 -0.60
C VAL A 95 11.01 -3.63 -1.72
N GLY A 96 12.10 -4.42 -1.73
CA GLY A 96 12.27 -5.49 -2.73
C GLY A 96 11.19 -6.58 -2.66
N GLY A 97 10.65 -6.85 -1.46
CA GLY A 97 9.54 -7.79 -1.28
C GLY A 97 8.25 -7.26 -1.89
N VAL A 98 7.95 -5.96 -1.70
CA VAL A 98 6.81 -5.29 -2.36
C VAL A 98 6.96 -5.32 -3.87
N VAL A 99 8.14 -4.96 -4.41
CA VAL A 99 8.38 -4.96 -5.86
C VAL A 99 8.15 -6.35 -6.46
N THR A 100 8.65 -7.40 -5.80
CA THR A 100 8.44 -8.78 -6.24
C THR A 100 6.96 -9.15 -6.19
N ALA A 101 6.27 -8.83 -5.09
CA ALA A 101 4.84 -9.09 -4.95
C ALA A 101 4.02 -8.33 -6.01
N SER A 102 4.30 -7.05 -6.26
CA SER A 102 3.66 -6.26 -7.33
C SER A 102 3.88 -6.88 -8.70
N GLY A 103 5.10 -7.34 -9.01
CA GLY A 103 5.39 -8.04 -10.26
C GLY A 103 4.56 -9.32 -10.41
N VAL A 104 4.45 -10.14 -9.36
CA VAL A 104 3.61 -11.33 -9.34
C VAL A 104 2.14 -10.97 -9.56
N LEU A 105 1.62 -9.97 -8.85
CA LEU A 105 0.24 -9.52 -9.00
C LEU A 105 -0.06 -9.01 -10.41
N LEU A 106 0.87 -8.26 -11.03
CA LEU A 106 0.71 -7.79 -12.40
C LEU A 106 0.71 -8.93 -13.42
N VAL A 107 1.54 -9.96 -13.23
CA VAL A 107 1.53 -11.15 -14.10
C VAL A 107 0.21 -11.90 -13.99
N ILE A 108 -0.31 -12.07 -12.76
CA ILE A 108 -1.62 -12.70 -12.53
C ILE A 108 -2.73 -11.88 -13.19
N LEU A 109 -2.71 -10.57 -13.00
CA LEU A 109 -3.67 -9.65 -13.60
C LEU A 109 -3.63 -9.71 -15.13
N ALA A 110 -2.44 -9.72 -15.73
CA ALA A 110 -2.27 -9.80 -17.17
C ALA A 110 -2.76 -11.15 -17.72
N ALA A 111 -2.39 -12.27 -17.09
CA ALA A 111 -2.85 -13.60 -17.51
C ALA A 111 -4.37 -13.75 -17.43
N ALA A 112 -4.96 -13.29 -16.33
CA ALA A 112 -6.41 -13.25 -16.16
C ALA A 112 -7.07 -12.28 -17.16
N GLY A 113 -6.44 -11.15 -17.46
CA GLY A 113 -6.90 -10.21 -18.48
C GLY A 113 -6.91 -10.78 -19.89
N LEU A 114 -5.89 -11.54 -20.28
CA LEU A 114 -5.87 -12.25 -21.57
C LEU A 114 -7.01 -13.26 -21.66
N PHE A 115 -7.27 -14.00 -20.58
CA PHE A 115 -8.42 -14.90 -20.51
C PHE A 115 -9.74 -14.13 -20.62
N GLY A 116 -9.91 -13.05 -19.85
CA GLY A 116 -11.09 -12.19 -19.86
C GLY A 116 -11.36 -11.60 -21.25
N TRP A 117 -10.31 -11.16 -21.94
CA TRP A 117 -10.36 -10.70 -23.34
C TRP A 117 -10.90 -11.79 -24.27
N SER A 118 -10.25 -12.97 -24.26
CA SER A 118 -10.61 -14.08 -25.16
C SER A 118 -12.01 -14.65 -24.94
N SER A 119 -12.57 -14.42 -23.75
CA SER A 119 -13.88 -14.91 -23.34
C SER A 119 -15.03 -14.06 -23.85
N VAL A 120 -14.79 -12.78 -24.15
CA VAL A 120 -15.82 -11.89 -24.71
C VAL A 120 -15.85 -12.09 -26.23
N LYS A 121 -16.89 -12.75 -26.74
CA LYS A 121 -17.09 -12.93 -28.18
C LYS A 121 -17.97 -11.80 -28.69
N ILE A 122 -17.38 -10.95 -29.54
CA ILE A 122 -18.08 -9.86 -30.19
C ILE A 122 -18.10 -10.20 -31.68
N THR A 123 -19.27 -10.53 -32.20
CA THR A 123 -19.43 -10.79 -33.62
C THR A 123 -19.75 -9.48 -34.30
N THR A 124 -18.76 -8.92 -34.99
CA THR A 124 -18.93 -7.74 -35.83
C THR A 124 -19.22 -8.19 -37.26
N ALA A 125 -20.31 -7.69 -37.85
CA ALA A 125 -20.56 -7.81 -39.29
C ALA A 125 -20.23 -6.47 -39.95
N VAL A 126 -19.61 -6.51 -41.12
CA VAL A 126 -19.45 -5.32 -41.94
C VAL A 126 -20.70 -5.18 -42.79
N ASP A 127 -21.45 -4.11 -42.56
CA ASP A 127 -22.64 -3.82 -43.33
C ASP A 127 -22.28 -3.48 -44.79
N THR A 128 -23.24 -3.52 -45.70
CA THR A 128 -23.03 -3.22 -47.14
C THR A 128 -22.43 -1.84 -47.44
N LEU A 129 -22.39 -0.94 -46.46
CA LEU A 129 -21.78 0.40 -46.49
C LEU A 129 -20.34 0.45 -45.91
N GLY A 130 -19.72 -0.70 -45.63
CA GLY A 130 -18.36 -0.78 -45.08
C GLY A 130 -18.25 -0.37 -43.61
N ARG A 131 -19.38 -0.24 -42.90
CA ARG A 131 -19.42 0.07 -41.45
C ARG A 131 -19.44 -1.22 -40.64
N THR A 132 -18.57 -1.34 -39.66
CA THR A 132 -18.60 -2.43 -38.68
C THR A 132 -19.79 -2.22 -37.74
N VAL A 133 -20.78 -3.10 -37.83
CA VAL A 133 -21.94 -3.14 -36.94
C VAL A 133 -21.80 -4.36 -36.03
N VAL A 134 -21.91 -4.15 -34.72
CA VAL A 134 -21.90 -5.23 -33.74
C VAL A 134 -23.25 -5.96 -33.84
N THR A 135 -23.24 -7.22 -34.31
CA THR A 135 -24.45 -7.99 -34.57
C THR A 135 -24.81 -8.92 -33.41
N ASP A 136 -23.82 -9.36 -32.65
CA ASP A 136 -24.02 -10.14 -31.43
C ASP A 136 -22.97 -9.78 -30.38
N GLN A 137 -23.42 -9.53 -29.15
CA GLN A 137 -22.57 -9.21 -28.00
C GLN A 137 -22.91 -10.18 -26.87
N GLN A 138 -22.18 -11.30 -26.83
CA GLN A 138 -22.28 -12.23 -25.72
C GLN A 138 -21.34 -11.78 -24.60
N VAL A 139 -21.89 -11.02 -23.65
CA VAL A 139 -21.17 -10.70 -22.41
C VAL A 139 -21.21 -11.94 -21.52
N PRO A 140 -20.05 -12.47 -21.09
CA PRO A 140 -20.03 -13.66 -20.26
C PRO A 140 -20.71 -13.42 -18.91
N GLY A 141 -21.57 -14.36 -18.48
CA GLY A 141 -22.31 -14.25 -17.23
C GLY A 141 -21.43 -14.18 -15.97
N TRP A 142 -20.15 -14.55 -16.06
CA TRP A 142 -19.19 -14.45 -14.95
C TRP A 142 -18.65 -13.02 -14.71
N LEU A 143 -18.92 -12.06 -15.61
CA LEU A 143 -18.38 -10.70 -15.52
C LEU A 143 -18.92 -9.92 -14.31
N ILE A 144 -20.20 -10.10 -13.97
CA ILE A 144 -20.78 -9.52 -12.75
C ILE A 144 -20.19 -10.19 -11.49
N PRO A 145 -20.17 -11.53 -11.38
CA PRO A 145 -19.47 -12.22 -10.31
C PRO A 145 -18.00 -11.81 -10.14
N SER A 146 -17.24 -11.56 -11.22
CA SER A 146 -15.83 -11.17 -11.10
C SER A 146 -15.65 -9.79 -10.47
N VAL A 147 -16.50 -8.81 -10.82
CA VAL A 147 -16.50 -7.48 -10.19
C VAL A 147 -16.87 -7.57 -8.72
N LEU A 148 -17.91 -8.34 -8.38
CA LEU A 148 -18.34 -8.52 -7.00
C LEU A 148 -17.27 -9.25 -6.17
N ALA A 149 -16.63 -10.28 -6.73
CA ALA A 149 -15.54 -11.00 -6.09
C ALA A 149 -14.32 -10.09 -5.89
N GLY A 150 -13.93 -9.31 -6.90
CA GLY A 150 -12.85 -8.32 -6.79
C GLY A 150 -13.13 -7.30 -5.70
N PHE A 151 -14.33 -6.71 -5.69
CA PHE A 151 -14.74 -5.76 -4.65
C PHE A 151 -14.72 -6.37 -3.25
N ALA A 152 -15.27 -7.58 -3.07
CA ALA A 152 -15.26 -8.27 -1.79
C ALA A 152 -13.82 -8.58 -1.32
N LEU A 153 -12.96 -9.08 -2.21
CA LEU A 153 -11.56 -9.38 -1.89
C LEU A 153 -10.76 -8.11 -1.56
N ALA A 154 -11.05 -6.99 -2.21
CA ALA A 154 -10.47 -5.70 -1.89
C ALA A 154 -10.85 -5.28 -0.45
N LEU A 155 -12.13 -5.36 -0.09
CA LEU A 155 -12.59 -5.06 1.27
C LEU A 155 -11.93 -5.97 2.31
N VAL A 156 -11.86 -7.28 2.07
CA VAL A 156 -11.19 -8.22 2.97
C VAL A 156 -9.71 -7.85 3.14
N THR A 157 -9.01 -7.46 2.07
CA THR A 157 -7.60 -7.07 2.14
C THR A 157 -7.40 -5.77 2.92
N ILE A 158 -8.30 -4.80 2.76
CA ILE A 158 -8.28 -3.52 3.47
C ILE A 158 -8.50 -3.72 4.98
N PHE A 159 -9.49 -4.52 5.37
CA PHE A 159 -9.80 -4.74 6.79
C PHE A 159 -8.90 -5.80 7.45
N VAL A 160 -8.33 -6.72 6.68
CA VAL A 160 -7.48 -7.81 7.17
C VAL A 160 -6.15 -7.85 6.40
N PRO A 161 -5.20 -6.93 6.67
CA PRO A 161 -3.91 -6.86 5.96
C PRO A 161 -3.09 -8.15 6.04
N LYS A 162 -3.28 -8.95 7.10
CA LYS A 162 -2.64 -10.26 7.27
C LYS A 162 -3.03 -11.27 6.18
N ALA A 163 -4.23 -11.13 5.62
CA ALA A 163 -4.74 -12.00 4.56
C ALA A 163 -4.22 -11.62 3.17
N ALA A 164 -3.54 -10.47 3.02
CA ALA A 164 -3.11 -9.92 1.74
C ALA A 164 -2.31 -10.90 0.87
N ARG A 165 -1.55 -11.82 1.49
CA ARG A 165 -0.79 -12.85 0.76
C ARG A 165 -1.67 -13.77 -0.09
N PHE A 166 -2.92 -13.99 0.31
CA PHE A 166 -3.87 -14.84 -0.41
C PHE A 166 -4.92 -13.99 -1.15
N THR A 167 -5.41 -12.94 -0.51
CA THR A 167 -6.49 -12.12 -1.07
C THR A 167 -6.01 -11.21 -2.21
N ALA A 168 -4.77 -10.71 -2.17
CA ALA A 168 -4.25 -9.85 -3.24
C ALA A 168 -4.07 -10.59 -4.58
N PRO A 169 -3.49 -11.82 -4.63
CA PRO A 169 -3.45 -12.61 -5.86
C PRO A 169 -4.85 -12.94 -6.43
N LEU A 170 -5.79 -13.31 -5.56
CA LEU A 170 -7.17 -13.59 -5.97
C LEU A 170 -7.86 -12.32 -6.50
N TYR A 171 -7.63 -11.19 -5.85
CA TYR A 171 -8.10 -9.88 -6.31
C TYR A 171 -7.54 -9.55 -7.69
N ALA A 172 -6.22 -9.71 -7.89
CA ALA A 172 -5.57 -9.48 -9.16
C ALA A 172 -6.15 -10.34 -10.29
N ALA A 173 -6.48 -11.60 -10.00
CA ALA A 173 -7.13 -12.47 -10.97
C ALA A 173 -8.57 -12.01 -11.30
N ALA A 174 -9.38 -11.71 -10.27
CA ALA A 174 -10.76 -11.27 -10.46
C ALA A 174 -10.85 -9.93 -11.21
N GLU A 175 -10.02 -8.96 -10.85
CA GLU A 175 -9.90 -7.69 -11.57
C GLU A 175 -9.34 -7.90 -12.97
N GLY A 176 -8.32 -8.73 -13.14
CA GLY A 176 -7.77 -9.04 -14.45
C GLY A 176 -8.84 -9.55 -15.42
N LEU A 177 -9.66 -10.51 -15.00
CA LEU A 177 -10.80 -11.02 -15.78
C LEU A 177 -11.75 -9.89 -16.21
N PHE A 178 -12.15 -9.04 -15.27
CA PHE A 178 -13.05 -7.92 -15.54
C PHE A 178 -12.43 -6.90 -16.49
N LEU A 179 -11.19 -6.47 -16.20
CA LEU A 179 -10.45 -5.50 -17.00
C LEU A 179 -10.21 -6.01 -18.41
N GLY A 180 -9.86 -7.28 -18.58
CA GLY A 180 -9.66 -7.90 -19.90
C GLY A 180 -10.94 -7.86 -20.74
N ALA A 181 -12.07 -8.21 -20.14
CA ALA A 181 -13.37 -8.17 -20.80
C ALA A 181 -13.78 -6.74 -21.21
N ILE A 182 -13.63 -5.76 -20.30
CA ILE A 182 -13.89 -4.35 -20.61
C ILE A 182 -12.92 -3.83 -21.67
N SER A 183 -11.65 -4.21 -21.62
CA SER A 183 -10.65 -3.77 -22.59
C SER A 183 -11.01 -4.24 -24.00
N HIS A 184 -11.46 -5.48 -24.17
CA HIS A 184 -11.92 -5.98 -25.47
C HIS A 184 -13.14 -5.20 -26.00
N LEU A 185 -14.09 -4.84 -25.12
CA LEU A 185 -15.23 -4.00 -25.48
C LEU A 185 -14.80 -2.62 -25.99
N PHE A 186 -13.79 -2.01 -25.37
CA PHE A 186 -13.24 -0.73 -25.83
C PHE A 186 -12.44 -0.86 -27.12
N ASP A 187 -11.72 -1.96 -27.32
CA ASP A 187 -10.89 -2.18 -28.50
C ASP A 187 -11.72 -2.41 -29.76
N VAL A 188 -12.86 -3.13 -29.64
CA VAL A 188 -13.80 -3.25 -30.77
C VAL A 188 -14.41 -1.90 -31.16
N ALA A 189 -14.63 -1.00 -30.20
CA ALA A 189 -15.12 0.34 -30.48
C ALA A 189 -14.03 1.29 -31.00
N TYR A 190 -12.79 1.13 -30.53
CA TYR A 190 -11.65 1.98 -30.83
C TYR A 190 -10.38 1.13 -30.99
N ASP A 191 -10.10 0.73 -32.23
CA ASP A 191 -8.98 -0.17 -32.54
C ASP A 191 -7.63 0.30 -31.97
N GLY A 192 -6.95 -0.58 -31.23
CA GLY A 192 -5.64 -0.33 -30.64
C GLY A 192 -5.63 0.65 -29.46
N ILE A 193 -6.80 1.07 -28.94
CA ILE A 193 -6.88 1.97 -27.78
C ILE A 193 -6.27 1.35 -26.52
N VAL A 194 -6.39 0.04 -26.39
CA VAL A 194 -5.94 -0.69 -25.18
C VAL A 194 -4.42 -0.71 -25.10
N VAL A 195 -3.73 -1.00 -26.19
CA VAL A 195 -2.26 -1.00 -26.23
C VAL A 195 -1.71 0.39 -25.91
N GLN A 196 -2.36 1.45 -26.41
CA GLN A 196 -2.00 2.83 -26.08
C GLN A 196 -2.23 3.14 -24.60
N ALA A 197 -3.38 2.73 -24.05
CA ALA A 197 -3.70 2.94 -22.64
C ALA A 197 -2.69 2.23 -21.73
N VAL A 198 -2.37 0.95 -21.99
CA VAL A 198 -1.34 0.20 -21.25
C VAL A 198 0.01 0.89 -21.33
N GLY A 199 0.44 1.31 -22.53
CA GLY A 199 1.70 2.03 -22.72
C GLY A 199 1.77 3.33 -21.93
N LEU A 200 0.69 4.12 -21.92
CA LEU A 200 0.60 5.34 -21.13
C LEU A 200 0.59 5.07 -19.63
N THR A 201 -0.11 4.03 -19.15
CA THR A 201 -0.10 3.66 -17.72
C THR A 201 1.30 3.29 -17.27
N VAL A 202 2.03 2.46 -18.05
CA VAL A 202 3.42 2.10 -17.75
C VAL A 202 4.32 3.32 -17.77
N ALA A 203 4.17 4.21 -18.76
CA ALA A 203 4.93 5.44 -18.84
C ALA A 203 4.69 6.36 -17.63
N VAL A 204 3.44 6.60 -17.26
CA VAL A 204 3.07 7.43 -16.10
C VAL A 204 3.60 6.80 -14.81
N PHE A 205 3.44 5.50 -14.63
CA PHE A 205 3.96 4.78 -13.47
C PHE A 205 5.49 4.91 -13.37
N ALA A 206 6.21 4.67 -14.47
CA ALA A 206 7.66 4.77 -14.51
C ALA A 206 8.15 6.20 -14.21
N VAL A 207 7.50 7.21 -14.81
CA VAL A 207 7.83 8.62 -14.55
C VAL A 207 7.59 8.96 -13.07
N MET A 208 6.44 8.59 -12.51
CA MET A 208 6.13 8.85 -11.09
C MET A 208 7.08 8.12 -10.15
N LEU A 209 7.46 6.88 -10.48
CA LEU A 209 8.43 6.11 -9.72
C LEU A 209 9.80 6.80 -9.72
N VAL A 210 10.28 7.25 -10.88
CA VAL A 210 11.55 8.00 -11.00
C VAL A 210 11.48 9.32 -10.23
N LEU A 211 10.38 10.07 -10.34
CA LEU A 211 10.18 11.34 -9.65
C LEU A 211 10.22 11.17 -8.12
N TYR A 212 9.62 10.07 -7.63
CA TYR A 212 9.65 9.70 -6.23
C TYR A 212 11.04 9.23 -5.78
N ALA A 213 11.65 8.29 -6.52
CA ALA A 213 12.95 7.70 -6.20
C ALA A 213 14.08 8.74 -6.19
N THR A 214 14.04 9.72 -7.10
CA THR A 214 15.00 10.83 -7.15
C THR A 214 14.76 11.88 -6.06
N ARG A 215 13.66 11.77 -5.29
CA ARG A 215 13.22 12.73 -4.27
C ARG A 215 13.12 14.16 -4.78
N VAL A 216 12.90 14.34 -6.09
CA VAL A 216 12.59 15.64 -6.71
C VAL A 216 11.30 16.19 -6.09
N ILE A 217 10.34 15.31 -5.85
CA ILE A 217 9.12 15.62 -5.09
C ILE A 217 9.27 15.02 -3.70
N ARG A 218 9.17 15.86 -2.66
CA ARG A 218 9.07 15.42 -1.27
C ARG A 218 7.63 15.57 -0.80
N PRO A 219 6.85 14.48 -0.72
CA PRO A 219 5.46 14.56 -0.33
C PRO A 219 5.35 15.06 1.11
N THR A 220 4.62 16.15 1.32
CA THR A 220 4.32 16.65 2.66
C THR A 220 3.02 16.05 3.18
N ARG A 221 2.79 16.10 4.49
CA ARG A 221 1.50 15.70 5.09
C ARG A 221 0.31 16.42 4.45
N ARG A 222 0.47 17.70 4.08
CA ARG A 222 -0.56 18.50 3.40
C ARG A 222 -0.84 17.99 1.98
N PHE A 223 0.20 17.57 1.26
CA PHE A 223 0.05 16.94 -0.05
C PHE A 223 -0.76 15.64 0.04
N VAL A 224 -0.41 14.75 0.97
CA VAL A 224 -1.13 13.47 1.15
C VAL A 224 -2.60 13.69 1.47
N ILE A 225 -2.91 14.61 2.40
CA ILE A 225 -4.29 14.96 2.75
C ILE A 225 -5.03 15.54 1.53
N GLY A 226 -4.37 16.40 0.74
CA GLY A 226 -4.94 16.97 -0.47
C GLY A 226 -5.28 15.92 -1.54
N VAL A 227 -4.35 15.00 -1.81
CA VAL A 227 -4.56 13.90 -2.75
C VAL A 227 -5.67 12.97 -2.27
N PHE A 228 -5.66 12.58 -0.98
CA PHE A 228 -6.72 11.75 -0.41
C PHE A 228 -8.11 12.42 -0.51
N ALA A 229 -8.20 13.72 -0.21
CA ALA A 229 -9.45 14.47 -0.36
C ALA A 229 -9.93 14.52 -1.82
N ALA A 230 -9.01 14.69 -2.78
CA ALA A 230 -9.32 14.67 -4.20
C ALA A 230 -9.81 13.28 -4.64
N THR A 231 -9.15 12.20 -4.22
CA THR A 231 -9.58 10.82 -4.48
C THR A 231 -10.97 10.55 -3.89
N ALA A 232 -11.22 10.99 -2.65
CA ALA A 232 -12.52 10.86 -2.01
C ALA A 232 -13.61 11.64 -2.76
N ALA A 233 -13.32 12.84 -3.26
CA ALA A 233 -14.24 13.61 -4.07
C ALA A 233 -14.61 12.87 -5.37
N VAL A 234 -13.62 12.28 -6.06
CA VAL A 234 -13.88 11.46 -7.26
C VAL A 234 -14.72 10.23 -6.91
N ALA A 235 -14.43 9.56 -5.80
CA ALA A 235 -15.21 8.41 -5.34
C ALA A 235 -16.67 8.76 -5.07
N VAL A 236 -16.94 9.91 -4.42
CA VAL A 236 -18.31 10.41 -4.20
C VAL A 236 -19.01 10.68 -5.52
N VAL A 237 -18.34 11.30 -6.49
CA VAL A 237 -18.90 11.56 -7.82
C VAL A 237 -19.27 10.26 -8.53
N TYR A 238 -18.43 9.22 -8.45
CA TYR A 238 -18.73 7.90 -9.01
C TYR A 238 -19.90 7.22 -8.28
N LEU A 239 -19.95 7.31 -6.95
CA LEU A 239 -21.04 6.76 -6.16
C LEU A 239 -22.38 7.43 -6.51
N LEU A 240 -22.41 8.76 -6.61
CA LEU A 240 -23.61 9.50 -7.04
C LEU A 240 -24.02 9.10 -8.45
N SER A 241 -23.06 8.91 -9.37
CA SER A 241 -23.35 8.43 -10.72
C SER A 241 -23.96 7.03 -10.71
N MET A 242 -23.42 6.12 -9.89
CA MET A 242 -23.95 4.76 -9.75
C MET A 242 -25.39 4.77 -9.20
N VAL A 243 -25.65 5.54 -8.14
CA VAL A 243 -26.99 5.67 -7.55
C VAL A 243 -27.97 6.27 -8.54
N ALA A 244 -27.60 7.35 -9.25
CA ALA A 244 -28.45 7.95 -10.27
C ALA A 244 -28.82 6.96 -11.39
N ARG A 245 -27.85 6.14 -11.84
CA ARG A 245 -28.11 5.08 -12.85
C ARG A 245 -29.11 4.03 -12.36
N LEU A 246 -29.13 3.71 -11.07
CA LEU A 246 -30.13 2.80 -10.48
C LEU A 246 -31.56 3.35 -10.58
N PHE A 247 -31.72 4.68 -10.54
CA PHE A 247 -33.02 5.34 -10.71
C PHE A 247 -33.34 5.71 -12.17
N GLY A 248 -32.57 5.21 -13.14
CA GLY A 248 -32.76 5.50 -14.56
C GLY A 248 -32.31 6.90 -14.99
N ALA A 249 -31.66 7.66 -14.12
CA ALA A 249 -31.11 8.97 -14.44
C ALA A 249 -29.67 8.83 -14.97
N ASN A 250 -29.43 9.35 -16.18
CA ASN A 250 -28.08 9.47 -16.72
C ASN A 250 -27.46 10.78 -16.24
N VAL A 251 -26.35 10.70 -15.49
CA VAL A 251 -25.57 11.88 -15.09
C VAL A 251 -24.65 12.26 -16.26
N PRO A 252 -24.92 13.37 -16.99
CA PRO A 252 -24.18 13.69 -18.21
C PRO A 252 -22.71 14.03 -17.93
N LEU A 253 -22.42 14.60 -16.76
CA LEU A 253 -21.13 15.20 -16.42
C LEU A 253 -19.91 14.25 -16.57
N LEU A 254 -20.09 12.95 -16.36
CA LEU A 254 -18.99 11.97 -16.46
C LEU A 254 -18.85 11.33 -17.85
N ASN A 255 -19.96 11.20 -18.58
CA ASN A 255 -20.01 10.54 -19.88
C ASN A 255 -19.97 11.53 -21.06
N ASP A 256 -20.01 12.83 -20.78
CA ASP A 256 -19.90 13.87 -21.78
C ASP A 256 -18.54 13.77 -22.52
N THR A 257 -18.60 13.74 -23.85
CA THR A 257 -17.45 13.77 -24.76
C THR A 257 -17.05 15.21 -25.12
N GLY A 258 -17.80 16.20 -24.63
CA GLY A 258 -17.49 17.61 -24.74
C GLY A 258 -16.16 18.02 -24.06
N PRO A 259 -15.68 19.25 -24.32
CA PRO A 259 -14.43 19.77 -23.75
C PRO A 259 -14.37 19.68 -22.22
N LEU A 260 -15.50 19.89 -21.53
CA LEU A 260 -15.59 19.78 -20.07
C LEU A 260 -15.39 18.34 -19.57
N GLY A 261 -15.97 17.35 -20.26
CA GLY A 261 -15.83 15.94 -19.90
C GLY A 261 -14.41 15.41 -20.08
N ILE A 262 -13.68 15.92 -21.09
CA ILE A 262 -12.25 15.62 -21.29
C ILE A 262 -11.39 16.30 -20.25
N GLY A 263 -11.65 17.58 -19.95
CA GLY A 263 -10.96 18.30 -18.88
C GLY A 263 -11.10 17.59 -17.52
N LEU A 264 -12.30 17.13 -17.19
CA LEU A 264 -12.55 16.36 -15.98
C LEU A 264 -11.77 15.03 -15.98
N SER A 265 -11.79 14.27 -17.08
CA SER A 265 -11.03 13.02 -17.19
C SER A 265 -9.52 13.26 -17.03
N LEU A 266 -8.97 14.36 -17.58
CA LEU A 266 -7.57 14.71 -17.41
C LEU A 266 -7.23 15.02 -15.94
N VAL A 267 -8.11 15.73 -15.23
CA VAL A 267 -7.96 15.99 -13.80
C VAL A 267 -7.95 14.69 -13.01
N ILE A 268 -8.86 13.76 -13.31
CA ILE A 268 -8.94 12.47 -12.61
C ILE A 268 -7.69 11.62 -12.88
N VAL A 269 -7.21 11.56 -14.13
CA VAL A 269 -5.95 10.88 -14.47
C VAL A 269 -4.77 11.49 -13.69
N THR A 270 -4.74 12.81 -13.55
CA THR A 270 -3.72 13.50 -12.75
C THR A 270 -3.81 13.10 -11.28
N ILE A 271 -5.02 13.07 -10.70
CA ILE A 271 -5.24 12.62 -9.32
C ILE A 271 -4.79 11.16 -9.15
N ALA A 272 -5.14 10.26 -10.07
CA ALA A 272 -4.72 8.87 -10.03
C ALA A 272 -3.19 8.74 -10.08
N ALA A 273 -2.51 9.52 -10.93
CA ALA A 273 -1.06 9.55 -10.97
C ALA A 273 -0.42 10.09 -9.67
N LEU A 274 -1.05 11.08 -9.01
CA LEU A 274 -0.61 11.57 -7.70
C LEU A 274 -0.85 10.54 -6.57
N ASN A 275 -1.84 9.66 -6.68
CA ASN A 275 -2.03 8.58 -5.70
C ASN A 275 -0.84 7.60 -5.71
N LEU A 276 -0.18 7.37 -6.86
CA LEU A 276 1.03 6.56 -6.90
C LEU A 276 2.13 7.11 -5.98
N ILE A 277 2.30 8.43 -5.91
CA ILE A 277 3.25 9.07 -4.98
C ILE A 277 2.88 8.77 -3.53
N VAL A 278 1.59 8.78 -3.20
CA VAL A 278 1.09 8.43 -1.85
C VAL A 278 1.33 6.95 -1.55
N ASP A 279 1.16 6.06 -2.54
CA ASP A 279 1.44 4.64 -2.38
C ASP A 279 2.92 4.39 -2.10
N PHE A 280 3.82 5.00 -2.89
CA PHE A 280 5.26 4.89 -2.67
C PHE A 280 5.69 5.42 -1.30
N LEU A 281 5.12 6.55 -0.87
CA LEU A 281 5.32 7.09 0.47
C LEU A 281 4.85 6.16 1.57
N THR A 282 3.69 5.54 1.38
CA THR A 282 3.13 4.59 2.35
C THR A 282 4.04 3.37 2.48
N ILE A 283 4.52 2.83 1.36
CA ILE A 283 5.46 1.69 1.34
C ILE A 283 6.79 2.07 2.02
N GLU A 284 7.36 3.24 1.71
CA GLU A 284 8.61 3.68 2.34
C GLU A 284 8.43 3.86 3.85
N THR A 285 7.34 4.48 4.29
CA THR A 285 6.99 4.64 5.71
C THR A 285 6.87 3.29 6.42
N LEU A 286 6.14 2.34 5.85
CA LEU A 286 5.96 1.00 6.45
C LEU A 286 7.28 0.23 6.58
N VAL A 287 8.18 0.37 5.60
CA VAL A 287 9.52 -0.23 5.66
C VAL A 287 10.37 0.44 6.75
N GLN A 288 10.31 1.77 6.87
CA GLN A 288 11.01 2.53 7.92
C GLN A 288 10.51 2.15 9.32
N GLU A 289 9.20 1.94 9.47
CA GLU A 289 8.55 1.48 10.70
C GLU A 289 8.77 -0.02 10.99
N ARG A 290 9.47 -0.74 10.11
CA ARG A 290 9.74 -2.19 10.22
C ARG A 290 8.46 -3.01 10.34
N ALA A 291 7.44 -2.67 9.54
CA ALA A 291 6.19 -3.40 9.50
C ALA A 291 6.43 -4.91 9.22
N PRO A 292 5.57 -5.82 9.73
CA PRO A 292 5.66 -7.25 9.46
C PRO A 292 5.67 -7.61 7.96
N ARG A 293 6.29 -8.74 7.59
CA ARG A 293 6.44 -9.17 6.18
C ARG A 293 5.14 -9.24 5.38
N TYR A 294 4.00 -9.55 5.98
CA TYR A 294 2.74 -9.62 5.23
C TYR A 294 2.32 -8.28 4.60
N TYR A 295 2.84 -7.15 5.11
CA TYR A 295 2.64 -5.84 4.49
C TYR A 295 3.30 -5.69 3.12
N GLU A 296 4.25 -6.58 2.74
CA GLU A 296 4.78 -6.62 1.37
C GLU A 296 3.68 -6.82 0.33
N TRP A 297 2.76 -7.75 0.62
CA TRP A 297 1.61 -8.05 -0.23
C TRP A 297 0.53 -6.98 -0.15
N TYR A 298 0.35 -6.37 1.02
CA TYR A 298 -0.59 -5.26 1.20
C TYR A 298 -0.16 -4.01 0.41
N GLY A 299 1.13 -3.65 0.48
CA GLY A 299 1.68 -2.54 -0.31
C GLY A 299 1.67 -2.82 -1.81
N ALA A 300 1.89 -4.08 -2.20
CA ALA A 300 1.75 -4.49 -3.59
C ALA A 300 0.30 -4.40 -4.09
N PHE A 301 -0.66 -4.77 -3.23
CA PHE A 301 -2.09 -4.63 -3.50
C PHE A 301 -2.50 -3.16 -3.67
N SER A 302 -2.08 -2.26 -2.78
CA SER A 302 -2.44 -0.84 -2.91
C SER A 302 -1.92 -0.24 -4.21
N LEU A 303 -0.66 -0.55 -4.58
CA LEU A 303 -0.09 -0.18 -5.87
C LEU A 303 -0.90 -0.74 -7.04
N LEU A 304 -1.30 -2.01 -6.98
CA LEU A 304 -2.09 -2.64 -8.03
C LEU A 304 -3.44 -1.93 -8.23
N VAL A 305 -4.16 -1.62 -7.14
CA VAL A 305 -5.44 -0.91 -7.19
C VAL A 305 -5.26 0.46 -7.88
N THR A 306 -4.24 1.22 -7.52
CA THR A 306 -3.97 2.53 -8.12
C THR A 306 -3.59 2.41 -9.60
N ILE A 307 -2.77 1.43 -9.98
CA ILE A 307 -2.39 1.18 -11.38
C ILE A 307 -3.61 0.81 -12.22
N VAL A 308 -4.47 -0.08 -11.72
CA VAL A 308 -5.71 -0.49 -12.38
C VAL A 308 -6.65 0.71 -12.57
N TRP A 309 -6.80 1.52 -11.52
CA TRP A 309 -7.63 2.72 -11.60
C TRP A 309 -7.07 3.73 -12.61
N LEU A 310 -5.76 4.00 -12.58
CA LEU A 310 -5.09 4.85 -13.56
C LEU A 310 -5.29 4.35 -15.00
N TYR A 311 -5.18 3.04 -15.22
CA TYR A 311 -5.45 2.42 -16.53
C TYR A 311 -6.87 2.70 -17.02
N LEU A 312 -7.89 2.47 -16.20
CA LEU A 312 -9.28 2.71 -16.58
C LEU A 312 -9.56 4.18 -16.90
N GLU A 313 -8.93 5.11 -16.19
CA GLU A 313 -9.09 6.54 -16.46
C GLU A 313 -8.38 6.99 -17.73
N ILE A 314 -7.19 6.46 -18.01
CA ILE A 314 -6.49 6.70 -19.28
C ILE A 314 -7.30 6.12 -20.45
N LEU A 315 -7.80 4.89 -20.31
CA LEU A 315 -8.65 4.26 -21.32
C LEU A 315 -9.90 5.11 -21.62
N ARG A 316 -10.57 5.59 -20.56
CA ARG A 316 -11.73 6.49 -20.68
C ARG A 316 -11.36 7.82 -21.33
N LEU A 317 -10.23 8.42 -20.96
CA LEU A 317 -9.74 9.67 -21.56
C LEU A 317 -9.51 9.49 -23.06
N LEU A 318 -8.79 8.44 -23.47
CA LEU A 318 -8.55 8.14 -24.88
C LEU A 318 -9.85 7.89 -25.65
N ALA A 319 -10.81 7.19 -25.04
CA ALA A 319 -12.09 6.91 -25.68
C ALA A 319 -12.88 8.21 -25.93
N LYS A 320 -12.87 9.16 -24.98
CA LYS A 320 -13.47 10.48 -25.16
C LYS A 320 -12.78 11.31 -26.24
N LEU A 321 -11.47 11.18 -26.39
CA LEU A 321 -10.72 11.89 -27.44
C LEU A 321 -11.05 11.35 -28.84
N ARG A 322 -11.28 10.04 -28.98
CA ARG A 322 -11.56 9.37 -30.26
C ARG A 322 -13.04 9.39 -30.68
N SER A 323 -13.96 9.62 -29.74
CA SER A 323 -15.41 9.70 -30.00
C SER A 323 -15.88 11.09 -30.46
N ARG A 324 -14.97 11.88 -31.04
CA ARG A 324 -15.23 13.23 -31.56
C ARG A 324 -15.36 13.23 -33.07
#